data_AF-A0A0F9GFT1-F1
#
_entry.id   AF-A0A0F9GFT1-F1
#
_cell.length_a   1.000
_cell.length_b   1.000
_cell.length_c   1.000
_cell.angle_alpha   90.00
_cell.angle_beta   90.00
_cell.angle_gamma   90.00
#
_symmetry.space_group_name_H-M   'P 1'
#
loop_
_entity.id
_entity.type
_entity.pdbx_description
1 polymer ?
#
loop_
_entity_poly.entity_id
_entity_poly.type
_entity_poly.pdbx_seq_one_letter_code
_entity_poly.pdbx_strand_id
1 'polypeptide(L)'
;MADAPVLQPVLVTHGFGVASVGGIHIGNDVFVMTVAGAPTDGTSGTGAGWAGIGSILSDRTNGALYVNSNTKASPTWTKQT
;
A
#
# COMPACT_ATOMS: atom_id res chain seq x y z
N MET A 1 -26.60 -20.52 -33.73
CA MET A 1 -26.55 -19.84 -32.42
C MET A 1 -25.13 -19.32 -32.30
N ALA A 2 -24.93 -18.00 -32.26
CA ALA A 2 -23.58 -17.44 -32.17
C ALA A 2 -23.01 -17.76 -30.78
N ASP A 3 -21.76 -18.24 -30.76
CA ASP A 3 -21.05 -18.57 -29.52
C ASP A 3 -20.91 -17.31 -28.65
N ALA A 4 -21.28 -17.41 -27.37
CA ALA A 4 -21.18 -16.29 -26.45
C ALA A 4 -19.70 -16.02 -26.15
N PRO A 5 -19.25 -14.76 -26.10
CA PRO A 5 -17.84 -14.47 -25.84
C PRO A 5 -17.47 -15.00 -24.46
N VAL A 6 -16.50 -15.92 -24.40
CA VAL A 6 -15.92 -16.38 -23.15
C VAL A 6 -15.15 -15.22 -22.54
N LEU A 7 -15.65 -14.66 -21.44
CA LEU A 7 -14.91 -13.69 -20.65
C LEU A 7 -13.69 -14.38 -20.05
N GLN A 8 -12.50 -14.03 -20.53
CA GLN A 8 -11.25 -14.51 -19.96
C GLN A 8 -10.86 -13.62 -18.78
N PRO A 9 -10.43 -14.17 -17.62
CA PRO A 9 -9.82 -13.34 -16.59
C PRO A 9 -8.53 -12.76 -17.15
N VAL A 10 -8.50 -11.43 -17.31
CA VAL A 10 -7.26 -10.73 -17.67
C VAL A 10 -6.37 -10.73 -16.43
N LEU A 11 -5.31 -11.53 -16.46
CA LEU A 11 -4.21 -11.39 -15.53
C LEU A 11 -3.45 -10.11 -15.90
N VAL A 12 -3.81 -8.99 -15.26
CA VAL A 12 -3.00 -7.77 -15.34
C VAL A 12 -1.71 -8.06 -14.58
N THR A 13 -0.63 -8.31 -15.33
CA THR A 13 0.70 -8.36 -14.75
C THR A 13 1.17 -6.91 -14.62
N HIS A 14 0.91 -6.28 -13.48
CA HIS A 14 1.69 -5.12 -13.09
C HIS A 14 3.15 -5.60 -13.00
N GLY A 15 4.10 -4.83 -13.51
CA GLY A 15 5.52 -5.14 -13.33
C GLY A 15 5.82 -5.22 -11.84
N PHE A 16 5.75 -6.43 -11.27
CA PHE A 16 6.01 -6.67 -9.87
C PHE A 16 7.51 -6.57 -9.66
N GLY A 17 8.01 -5.33 -9.58
CA GLY A 17 9.24 -5.05 -8.87
C GLY A 17 8.96 -5.31 -7.40
N VAL A 18 9.21 -6.54 -6.95
CA VAL A 18 9.27 -6.85 -5.52
C VAL A 18 10.43 -6.05 -4.92
N ALA A 19 10.15 -4.83 -4.46
CA ALA A 19 11.16 -4.02 -3.79
C ALA A 19 10.53 -3.04 -2.78
N SER A 20 9.99 -3.60 -1.69
CA SER A 20 10.39 -3.26 -0.31
C SER A 20 9.38 -3.81 0.69
N VAL A 21 9.81 -4.80 1.49
CA VAL A 21 9.30 -5.10 2.84
C VAL A 21 7.76 -5.10 3.06
N GLY A 22 6.99 -5.73 2.16
CA GLY A 22 5.65 -6.27 2.50
C GLY A 22 4.40 -5.56 1.96
N GLY A 23 4.46 -4.92 0.78
CA GLY A 23 3.29 -4.27 0.20
C GLY A 23 3.12 -4.39 -1.32
N ILE A 24 1.91 -4.06 -1.79
CA ILE A 24 1.60 -3.90 -3.22
C ILE A 24 1.93 -2.46 -3.63
N HIS A 25 2.82 -2.28 -4.61
CA HIS A 25 3.10 -0.96 -5.20
C HIS A 25 2.03 -0.61 -6.24
N ILE A 26 1.38 0.54 -6.07
CA ILE A 26 0.34 1.08 -6.96
C ILE A 26 0.86 2.37 -7.61
N GLY A 27 2.01 2.29 -8.31
CA GLY A 27 2.61 3.44 -9.01
C GLY A 27 2.93 4.64 -8.10
N ASN A 28 3.67 5.63 -8.62
CA ASN A 28 3.93 6.92 -7.94
C ASN A 28 4.31 6.81 -6.45
N ASP A 29 5.17 5.84 -6.09
CA ASP A 29 5.56 5.53 -4.72
C ASP A 29 4.40 5.23 -3.72
N VAL A 30 3.20 4.83 -4.18
CA VAL A 30 2.07 4.46 -3.31
C VAL A 30 2.10 2.97 -3.00
N PHE A 31 2.05 2.60 -1.73
CA PHE A 31 2.08 1.20 -1.28
C PHE A 31 0.85 0.81 -0.48
N VAL A 32 0.42 -0.45 -0.58
CA VAL A 32 -0.56 -1.07 0.33
C VAL A 32 0.16 -2.09 1.20
N MET A 33 0.16 -1.87 2.51
CA MET A 33 1.01 -2.57 3.48
C MET A 33 0.23 -3.10 4.68
N THR A 34 0.85 -3.97 5.48
CA THR A 34 0.33 -4.36 6.80
C THR A 34 1.39 -4.31 7.89
N VAL A 35 0.98 -4.05 9.13
CA VAL A 35 1.84 -4.00 10.33
C VAL A 35 1.09 -4.59 11.53
N ALA A 36 1.83 -4.96 12.58
CA ALA A 36 1.29 -5.30 13.88
C ALA A 36 1.34 -4.07 14.80
N GLY A 37 0.19 -3.53 15.19
CA GLY A 37 0.07 -2.33 16.02
C GLY A 37 0.11 -1.04 15.20
N ALA A 38 -0.11 0.08 15.90
CA ALA A 38 -0.12 1.40 15.27
C ALA A 38 1.25 1.73 14.67
N PRO A 39 1.30 2.31 13.45
CA PRO A 39 2.55 2.68 12.82
C PRO A 39 3.23 3.86 13.52
N THR A 40 4.54 3.97 13.33
CA THR A 40 5.33 5.11 13.79
C THR A 40 5.57 6.10 12.66
N ASP A 41 5.51 7.39 12.98
CA ASP A 41 5.76 8.48 12.04
C ASP A 41 7.26 8.82 11.93
N GLY A 42 7.63 9.50 10.85
CA GLY A 42 8.93 10.16 10.70
C GLY A 42 9.94 9.42 9.84
N THR A 43 11.20 9.87 9.88
CA THR A 43 12.31 9.38 9.03
C THR A 43 12.77 7.96 9.34
N SER A 44 12.48 7.47 10.54
CA SER A 44 12.65 6.06 10.94
C SER A 44 11.29 5.37 11.15
N GLY A 45 10.21 6.03 10.75
CA GLY A 45 8.85 5.52 10.84
C GLY A 45 8.58 4.39 9.85
N THR A 46 7.42 3.77 9.97
CA THR A 46 7.00 2.73 9.04
C THR A 46 6.92 3.32 7.63
N GLY A 47 7.61 2.73 6.65
CA GLY A 47 7.55 3.20 5.25
C GLY A 47 8.57 4.27 4.84
N ALA A 48 9.47 4.70 5.74
CA ALA A 48 10.41 5.77 5.41
C ALA A 48 11.34 5.40 4.24
N GLY A 49 11.43 6.30 3.26
CA GLY A 49 12.25 6.15 2.05
C GLY A 49 11.56 5.43 0.89
N TRP A 50 10.33 4.92 1.07
CA TRP A 50 9.63 4.18 0.02
C TRP A 50 8.10 4.41 -0.01
N ALA A 51 7.42 4.55 1.13
CA ALA A 51 5.98 4.80 1.17
C ALA A 51 5.67 6.30 0.98
N GLY A 52 5.32 6.69 -0.24
CA GLY A 52 4.86 8.04 -0.60
C GLY A 52 3.48 8.38 -0.04
N ILE A 53 3.09 9.65 -0.23
CA ILE A 53 1.76 10.16 0.17
C ILE A 53 0.65 9.31 -0.47
N GLY A 54 -0.40 9.01 0.28
CA GLY A 54 -1.49 8.15 -0.17
C GLY A 54 -1.24 6.65 0.00
N SER A 55 -0.05 6.24 0.45
CA SER A 55 0.19 4.84 0.86
C SER A 55 -0.76 4.44 1.97
N ILE A 56 -1.24 3.20 1.91
CA ILE A 56 -2.21 2.61 2.82
C ILE A 56 -1.51 1.58 3.70
N LEU A 57 -1.76 1.62 5.00
CA LEU A 57 -1.21 0.69 5.97
C LEU A 57 -2.33 0.14 6.86
N SER A 58 -2.46 -1.19 6.89
CA SER A 58 -3.42 -1.91 7.74
C SER A 58 -2.74 -2.41 9.02
N ASP A 59 -3.23 -1.95 10.17
CA ASP A 59 -2.87 -2.47 11.49
C ASP A 59 -3.73 -3.70 11.79
N ARG A 60 -3.09 -4.87 11.77
CA ARG A 60 -3.74 -6.16 11.99
C ARG A 60 -3.98 -6.48 13.47
N THR A 61 -3.40 -5.70 14.38
CA THR A 61 -3.60 -5.86 15.82
C THR A 61 -4.86 -5.12 16.27
N ASN A 62 -5.03 -3.87 15.81
CA ASN A 62 -6.12 -3.01 16.28
C ASN A 62 -7.27 -2.88 15.27
N GLY A 63 -7.16 -3.51 14.09
CA GLY A 63 -8.17 -3.43 13.03
C GLY A 63 -8.32 -2.02 12.46
N ALA A 64 -7.22 -1.27 12.37
CA ALA A 64 -7.22 0.12 11.93
C ALA A 64 -6.55 0.29 10.56
N LEU A 65 -7.01 1.30 9.81
CA LEU A 65 -6.41 1.70 8.55
C LEU A 65 -5.75 3.08 8.70
N TYR A 66 -4.58 3.23 8.09
CA TYR A 66 -3.82 4.47 8.08
C TYR A 66 -3.46 4.85 6.65
N VAL A 67 -3.38 6.16 6.40
CA VAL A 67 -2.88 6.72 5.15
C VAL A 67 -1.68 7.60 5.45
N ASN A 68 -0.59 7.45 4.68
CA ASN A 68 0.51 8.40 4.73
C ASN A 68 0.03 9.76 4.19
N SER A 69 -0.04 10.77 5.04
CA SER A 69 -0.48 12.13 4.72
C SER A 69 0.68 13.12 4.52
N ASN A 70 1.93 12.68 4.63
CA ASN A 70 3.12 13.53 4.46
C ASN A 70 4.03 13.03 3.32
N THR A 71 5.34 12.95 3.53
CA THR A 71 6.31 12.68 2.45
C THR A 71 6.82 11.24 2.49
N LYS A 72 7.39 10.77 1.37
CA LYS A 72 8.13 9.50 1.29
C LYS A 72 9.32 9.45 2.25
N ALA A 73 10.03 10.56 2.42
CA ALA A 73 11.21 10.64 3.29
C ALA A 73 10.84 10.67 4.78
N SER A 74 9.64 11.15 5.11
CA SER A 74 9.14 11.25 6.49
C SER A 74 7.62 11.06 6.51
N PRO A 75 7.14 9.79 6.49
CA PRO A 75 5.72 9.49 6.52
C PRO A 75 5.02 9.99 7.79
N THR A 76 3.74 10.32 7.65
CA THR A 76 2.84 10.60 8.78
C THR A 76 1.59 9.76 8.59
N TRP A 77 1.31 8.84 9.50
CA TRP A 77 0.24 7.86 9.37
C TRP A 77 -1.03 8.35 10.05
N THR A 78 -1.95 8.88 9.24
CA THR A 78 -3.24 9.35 9.74
C THR A 78 -4.25 8.20 9.75
N LYS A 79 -4.74 7.86 10.94
CA LYS A 79 -5.81 6.86 11.10
C LYS A 79 -7.08 7.33 10.38
N GLN A 80 -7.68 6.45 9.60
CA GLN A 80 -8.96 6.70 8.94
C GLN A 80 -10.12 6.36 9.88
N THR A 81 -11.12 7.23 9.92
CA THR A 81 -12.35 7.10 10.73
C THR A 81 -13.53 6.71 9.86
#